data_AF-A0A1B7P9F7-F1
#
_entry.id   AF-A0A1B7P9F7-F1
#
_cell.length_a   1.000
_cell.length_b   1.000
_cell.length_c   1.000
_cell.angle_alpha   90.00
_cell.angle_beta   90.00
_cell.angle_gamma   90.00
#
_symmetry.space_group_name_H-M   'P 1'
#
loop_
_entity.id
_entity.type
_entity.pdbx_description
1 polymer ?
#
loop_
_entity_poly.entity_id
_entity_poly.type
_entity_poly.pdbx_seq_one_letter_code
_entity_poly.pdbx_strand_id
1 'polypeptide(L)'
;MTTPLQPLRVFIYQRQTAVDSWSVQPSDPGLPSNSSSVKDHSQDPKNSSVSKAHPSSARSKSSYTYHPITSYLLKLTTSLKKFLWKCTHAIARLTKLFVSWKRSSEERLFLETAYGLQLTVVNCGDINSTVDISTEVDQSHGVEPQRSECQYHYRLFPDWQTSYLWHDTRSPHNPPDEIHVDEDIIKARYPTLAPFYFAWQDIYENSFTAQGCDRGSGLDVFPDIAVRIGWEVEGLLIACWLVLQDDVEQVKYEPATGTYSIRKDNLGDILRQFLTDMDALL
;
A
#
# COMPACT_ATOMS: atom_id res chain seq x y z
N MET A 1 -27.22 18.44 -34.94
CA MET A 1 -27.93 17.90 -33.78
C MET A 1 -27.20 16.65 -33.34
N THR A 2 -26.29 16.78 -32.38
CA THR A 2 -25.42 15.72 -31.87
C THR A 2 -25.86 15.38 -30.46
N THR A 3 -26.36 14.16 -30.29
CA THR A 3 -26.80 13.63 -29.00
C THR A 3 -25.59 13.37 -28.11
N PRO A 4 -25.52 13.88 -26.87
CA PRO A 4 -24.44 13.54 -25.97
C PRO A 4 -24.62 12.11 -25.43
N LEU A 5 -23.54 11.33 -25.49
CA LEU A 5 -23.45 9.99 -24.92
C LEU A 5 -23.52 10.10 -23.38
N GLN A 6 -24.46 9.38 -22.77
CA GLN A 6 -24.55 9.26 -21.32
C GLN A 6 -23.46 8.33 -20.77
N PRO A 7 -22.88 8.61 -19.60
CA PRO A 7 -21.93 7.71 -18.96
C PRO A 7 -22.63 6.43 -18.48
N LEU A 8 -22.02 5.27 -18.75
CA LEU A 8 -22.44 3.97 -18.21
C LEU A 8 -22.43 4.01 -16.67
N ARG A 9 -23.61 3.86 -16.06
CA ARG A 9 -23.73 3.50 -14.63
C ARG A 9 -23.49 2.00 -14.50
N VAL A 10 -22.33 1.62 -13.99
CA VAL A 10 -22.06 0.24 -13.58
C VAL A 10 -22.65 0.05 -12.18
N PHE A 11 -23.77 -0.68 -12.09
CA PHE A 11 -24.31 -1.15 -10.82
C PHE A 11 -23.57 -2.44 -10.42
N ILE A 12 -22.83 -2.41 -9.31
CA ILE A 12 -22.26 -3.62 -8.72
C ILE A 12 -23.21 -4.11 -7.63
N TYR A 13 -23.89 -5.22 -7.92
CA TYR A 13 -24.71 -5.95 -6.95
C TYR A 13 -23.82 -6.60 -5.88
N GLN A 14 -24.05 -6.24 -4.62
CA GLN A 14 -23.43 -6.87 -3.46
C GLN A 14 -24.24 -8.13 -3.10
N ARG A 15 -23.68 -9.31 -3.34
CA ARG A 15 -24.29 -10.60 -2.96
C ARG A 15 -23.92 -10.88 -1.51
N GLN A 16 -24.87 -10.70 -0.59
CA GLN A 16 -24.75 -11.19 0.79
C GLN A 16 -24.86 -12.72 0.77
N THR A 17 -23.81 -13.41 1.23
CA THR A 17 -23.91 -14.82 1.65
C THR A 17 -24.09 -14.85 3.16
N ALA A 18 -25.28 -15.26 3.57
CA ALA A 18 -25.56 -15.70 4.93
C ALA A 18 -24.67 -16.91 5.27
N VAL A 19 -24.02 -16.87 6.43
CA VAL A 19 -23.35 -18.04 7.01
C VAL A 19 -24.18 -18.47 8.21
N ASP A 20 -24.81 -19.63 8.05
CA ASP A 20 -25.55 -20.30 9.11
C ASP A 20 -24.64 -20.89 10.17
N SER A 21 -25.20 -20.85 11.37
CA SER A 21 -24.69 -21.21 12.68
C SER A 21 -24.48 -22.72 12.86
N TRP A 22 -23.28 -23.17 13.25
CA TRP A 22 -23.07 -24.51 13.82
C TRP A 22 -22.16 -24.45 15.06
N SER A 23 -22.69 -25.00 16.15
CA SER A 23 -22.17 -25.01 17.52
C SER A 23 -21.15 -26.14 17.78
N VAL A 24 -20.09 -25.81 18.54
CA VAL A 24 -19.57 -26.43 19.80
C VAL A 24 -19.73 -27.97 19.94
N GLN A 25 -18.71 -28.83 20.16
CA GLN A 25 -17.84 -29.00 21.35
C GLN A 25 -16.92 -30.28 21.21
N PRO A 26 -16.14 -30.74 22.22
CA PRO A 26 -14.73 -30.48 22.52
C PRO A 26 -13.75 -31.66 22.31
N SER A 27 -12.46 -31.38 22.50
CA SER A 27 -11.30 -32.28 22.52
C SER A 27 -11.10 -33.01 23.85
N ASP A 28 -10.41 -34.18 23.83
CA ASP A 28 -9.45 -34.60 24.87
C ASP A 28 -8.54 -35.77 24.38
N PRO A 29 -7.47 -36.18 25.09
CA PRO A 29 -6.12 -36.30 24.51
C PRO A 29 -5.49 -37.71 24.64
N GLY A 30 -4.34 -37.92 23.99
CA GLY A 30 -3.55 -39.14 24.19
C GLY A 30 -2.17 -39.12 23.50
N LEU A 31 -1.12 -38.91 24.30
CA LEU A 31 0.27 -39.37 24.07
C LEU A 31 0.44 -40.75 24.79
N PRO A 32 1.59 -41.49 24.76
CA PRO A 32 2.94 -41.18 24.23
C PRO A 32 3.69 -42.37 23.53
N SER A 33 4.99 -42.14 23.22
CA SER A 33 6.12 -43.11 23.17
C SER A 33 6.29 -43.93 21.87
N ASN A 34 7.48 -44.27 21.34
CA ASN A 34 8.89 -44.23 21.77
C ASN A 34 9.81 -44.66 20.59
N SER A 35 11.11 -44.27 20.65
CA SER A 35 12.31 -45.04 20.21
C SER A 35 12.49 -45.33 18.68
N SER A 36 13.65 -45.44 18.02
CA SER A 36 15.10 -45.64 18.28
C SER A 36 15.81 -45.47 16.91
N SER A 37 16.96 -44.78 16.79
CA SER A 37 18.35 -45.30 16.86
C SER A 37 19.00 -45.74 15.51
N VAL A 38 20.32 -45.48 15.40
CA VAL A 38 21.35 -46.10 14.51
C VAL A 38 21.41 -45.60 13.04
N LYS A 39 22.54 -45.39 12.32
CA LYS A 39 23.99 -45.08 12.48
C LYS A 39 24.57 -44.85 11.06
N ASP A 40 25.66 -44.09 10.99
CA ASP A 40 26.89 -44.24 10.17
C ASP A 40 26.90 -44.58 8.66
N HIS A 41 27.64 -43.75 7.89
CA HIS A 41 28.75 -44.02 6.94
C HIS A 41 28.73 -43.02 5.77
N SER A 42 29.73 -42.14 5.57
CA SER A 42 31.13 -42.32 5.14
C SER A 42 31.34 -42.26 3.62
N GLN A 43 32.34 -41.46 3.24
CA GLN A 43 33.18 -41.49 2.01
C GLN A 43 32.83 -40.66 0.76
N ASP A 44 33.59 -39.56 0.63
CA ASP A 44 34.23 -39.01 -0.58
C ASP A 44 35.02 -40.08 -1.38
N PRO A 45 35.22 -39.94 -2.71
CA PRO A 45 36.34 -39.10 -3.19
C PRO A 45 36.23 -38.40 -4.56
N LYS A 46 37.12 -37.41 -4.70
CA LYS A 46 37.67 -36.74 -5.90
C LYS A 46 37.70 -37.57 -7.19
N ASN A 47 37.46 -36.90 -8.32
CA ASN A 47 38.33 -37.06 -9.50
C ASN A 47 38.37 -35.82 -10.41
N SER A 48 39.61 -35.44 -10.73
CA SER A 48 40.04 -34.44 -11.71
C SER A 48 40.02 -34.99 -13.12
N SER A 49 39.69 -34.19 -14.15
CA SER A 49 40.28 -34.34 -15.49
C SER A 49 40.22 -33.05 -16.31
N VAL A 50 41.39 -32.70 -16.81
CA VAL A 50 41.73 -31.65 -17.79
C VAL A 50 41.38 -32.12 -19.20
N SER A 51 40.95 -31.23 -20.11
CA SER A 51 41.35 -31.28 -21.54
C SER A 51 40.97 -30.04 -22.37
N LYS A 52 42.04 -29.40 -22.86
CA LYS A 52 42.34 -28.93 -24.23
C LYS A 52 41.38 -27.99 -25.00
N ALA A 53 42.00 -26.89 -25.42
CA ALA A 53 41.57 -25.91 -26.40
C ALA A 53 41.71 -26.37 -27.86
N HIS A 54 40.90 -25.80 -28.75
CA HIS A 54 41.34 -25.28 -30.07
C HIS A 54 40.30 -24.30 -30.65
N PRO A 55 40.70 -23.42 -31.59
CA PRO A 55 40.05 -22.13 -31.83
C PRO A 55 39.11 -22.17 -33.03
N SER A 56 38.06 -21.35 -33.00
CA SER A 56 37.32 -20.99 -34.21
C SER A 56 37.13 -19.48 -34.30
N SER A 57 37.72 -18.95 -35.35
CA SER A 57 37.50 -17.63 -35.92
C SER A 57 36.02 -17.47 -36.30
N ALA A 58 35.36 -16.45 -35.74
CA ALA A 58 34.20 -15.83 -36.38
C ALA A 58 33.94 -14.43 -35.83
N ARG A 59 34.23 -13.44 -36.67
CA ARG A 59 33.29 -12.35 -37.02
C ARG A 59 32.84 -11.46 -35.86
N SER A 60 33.50 -10.30 -35.75
CA SER A 60 32.97 -9.12 -35.05
C SER A 60 31.51 -8.89 -35.44
N LYS A 61 30.61 -9.28 -34.55
CA LYS A 61 29.27 -8.72 -34.42
C LYS A 61 29.29 -7.97 -33.11
N SER A 62 28.97 -6.68 -33.18
CA SER A 62 28.61 -5.84 -32.05
C SER A 62 27.56 -6.55 -31.21
N SER A 63 27.97 -7.33 -30.20
CA SER A 63 27.06 -7.79 -29.16
C SER A 63 26.89 -6.63 -28.21
N TYR A 64 25.81 -5.88 -28.38
CA TYR A 64 25.22 -5.21 -27.23
C TYR A 64 24.96 -6.29 -26.20
N THR A 65 25.79 -6.30 -25.17
CA THR A 65 25.60 -7.11 -23.98
C THR A 65 24.31 -6.62 -23.36
N TYR A 66 23.20 -7.28 -23.69
CA TYR A 66 21.94 -7.15 -22.97
C TYR A 66 22.21 -7.67 -21.54
N HIS A 67 22.69 -6.78 -20.69
CA HIS A 67 22.72 -7.03 -19.26
C HIS A 67 21.28 -6.94 -18.71
N PRO A 68 20.96 -7.76 -17.69
CA PRO A 68 19.60 -8.18 -17.37
C PRO A 68 18.83 -7.10 -16.59
N ILE A 69 18.37 -6.07 -17.29
CA ILE A 69 17.40 -5.08 -16.79
C ILE A 69 16.05 -5.76 -16.46
N THR A 70 15.79 -6.92 -17.06
CA THR A 70 14.67 -7.81 -16.73
C THR A 70 14.67 -8.33 -15.29
N SER A 71 15.82 -8.39 -14.60
CA SER A 71 15.93 -8.92 -13.23
C SER A 71 15.32 -7.98 -12.19
N TYR A 72 15.53 -6.67 -12.30
CA TYR A 72 15.12 -5.69 -11.29
C TYR A 72 13.73 -5.10 -11.54
N LEU A 73 13.34 -4.98 -12.81
CA LEU A 73 11.96 -4.72 -13.23
C LEU A 73 11.01 -5.80 -12.73
N LEU A 74 11.44 -7.05 -12.88
CA LEU A 74 10.79 -8.18 -12.26
C LEU A 74 10.84 -7.99 -10.74
N LYS A 75 11.93 -7.61 -10.08
CA LYS A 75 11.93 -7.40 -8.61
C LYS A 75 11.03 -6.29 -8.09
N LEU A 76 10.86 -5.12 -8.71
CA LEU A 76 9.94 -4.10 -8.15
C LEU A 76 8.48 -4.42 -8.49
N THR A 77 8.18 -4.85 -9.71
CA THR A 77 6.83 -5.29 -10.04
C THR A 77 6.49 -6.62 -9.38
N THR A 78 7.46 -7.48 -9.10
CA THR A 78 7.33 -8.69 -8.28
C THR A 78 7.42 -8.34 -6.83
N SER A 79 8.08 -7.29 -6.35
CA SER A 79 7.99 -6.87 -4.94
C SER A 79 6.63 -6.25 -4.73
N LEU A 80 6.18 -5.30 -5.54
CA LEU A 80 4.81 -4.80 -5.49
C LEU A 80 3.81 -5.94 -5.74
N LYS A 81 3.97 -6.79 -6.76
CA LYS A 81 3.06 -7.94 -6.97
C LYS A 81 3.19 -9.01 -5.91
N LYS A 82 4.33 -9.28 -5.29
CA LYS A 82 4.55 -10.29 -4.23
C LYS A 82 4.15 -9.74 -2.88
N PHE A 83 4.32 -8.45 -2.65
CA PHE A 83 3.81 -7.68 -1.53
C PHE A 83 2.29 -7.68 -1.61
N LEU A 84 1.73 -7.21 -2.73
CA LEU A 84 0.31 -7.33 -3.04
C LEU A 84 -0.11 -8.80 -2.95
N TRP A 85 0.56 -9.75 -3.59
CA TRP A 85 0.22 -11.19 -3.60
C TRP A 85 0.33 -11.92 -2.27
N LYS A 86 1.33 -11.62 -1.45
CA LYS A 86 1.43 -12.07 -0.05
C LYS A 86 0.27 -11.51 0.75
N CYS A 87 -0.18 -10.31 0.41
CA CYS A 87 -1.41 -9.72 0.92
C CYS A 87 -2.60 -10.09 0.03
N THR A 88 -2.84 -11.37 -0.28
CA THR A 88 -3.87 -11.82 -1.26
C THR A 88 -5.26 -11.21 -1.00
N HIS A 89 -5.60 -10.97 0.26
CA HIS A 89 -6.82 -10.24 0.67
C HIS A 89 -6.71 -8.71 0.49
N ALA A 90 -5.54 -8.12 0.73
CA ALA A 90 -5.29 -6.72 0.39
C ALA A 90 -5.19 -6.48 -1.12
N ILE A 91 -4.77 -7.44 -1.97
CA ILE A 91 -4.82 -7.26 -3.43
C ILE A 91 -6.24 -6.97 -3.83
N ALA A 92 -7.20 -7.82 -3.45
CA ALA A 92 -8.57 -7.68 -3.89
C ALA A 92 -9.13 -6.29 -3.52
N ARG A 93 -8.72 -5.74 -2.38
CA ARG A 93 -9.10 -4.41 -1.91
C ARG A 93 -8.33 -3.29 -2.63
N LEU A 94 -7.01 -3.36 -2.70
CA LEU A 94 -6.19 -2.39 -3.41
C LEU A 94 -6.54 -2.36 -4.91
N THR A 95 -6.87 -3.49 -5.52
CA THR A 95 -7.39 -3.55 -6.89
C THR A 95 -8.77 -2.93 -7.04
N LYS A 96 -9.57 -2.83 -5.98
CA LYS A 96 -10.82 -2.06 -5.99
C LYS A 96 -10.57 -0.57 -5.83
N LEU A 97 -9.50 -0.18 -5.12
CA LEU A 97 -9.08 1.21 -5.06
C LEU A 97 -8.55 1.66 -6.42
N PHE A 98 -7.75 0.85 -7.10
CA PHE A 98 -7.19 1.24 -8.38
C PHE A 98 -8.21 1.09 -9.52
N VAL A 99 -8.71 2.22 -10.03
CA VAL A 99 -9.66 2.24 -11.15
C VAL A 99 -8.98 2.09 -12.50
N SER A 100 -7.70 2.48 -12.58
CA SER A 100 -6.92 2.31 -13.79
C SER A 100 -5.48 1.89 -13.48
N TRP A 101 -4.97 0.97 -14.29
CA TRP A 101 -3.56 0.63 -14.38
C TRP A 101 -3.21 0.64 -15.86
N LYS A 102 -2.25 1.48 -16.25
CA LYS A 102 -1.72 1.47 -17.61
C LYS A 102 -0.19 1.39 -17.57
N ARG A 103 0.38 0.45 -18.32
CA ARG A 103 1.80 0.49 -18.66
C ARG A 103 1.96 1.42 -19.85
N SER A 104 2.51 2.61 -19.61
CA SER A 104 2.64 3.66 -20.65
C SER A 104 3.86 3.42 -21.54
N SER A 105 4.94 2.84 -20.99
CA SER A 105 6.13 2.39 -21.73
C SER A 105 6.81 1.23 -21.00
N GLU A 106 7.93 0.71 -21.52
CA GLU A 106 8.72 -0.30 -20.80
C GLU A 106 9.18 0.20 -19.42
N GLU A 107 9.33 1.51 -19.25
CA GLU A 107 9.91 2.18 -18.09
C GLU A 107 8.90 2.88 -17.19
N ARG A 108 7.63 3.03 -17.63
CA ARG A 108 6.61 3.80 -16.91
C ARG A 108 5.37 2.98 -16.56
N LEU A 109 5.04 2.97 -15.28
CA LEU A 109 3.82 2.40 -14.72
C LEU A 109 2.94 3.52 -14.15
N PHE A 110 1.69 3.55 -14.58
CA PHE A 110 0.68 4.48 -14.07
C PHE A 110 -0.39 3.72 -13.30
N LEU A 111 -0.69 4.18 -12.09
CA LEU A 111 -1.73 3.69 -11.19
C LEU A 111 -2.62 4.85 -10.77
N GLU A 112 -3.92 4.63 -10.73
CA GLU A 112 -4.88 5.66 -10.35
C GLU A 112 -5.92 5.12 -9.39
N THR A 113 -6.08 5.78 -8.24
CA THR A 113 -7.09 5.41 -7.24
C THR A 113 -8.47 5.95 -7.60
N ALA A 114 -9.51 5.36 -7.02
CA ALA A 114 -10.90 5.74 -7.21
C ALA A 114 -11.22 7.14 -6.65
N TYR A 115 -10.34 7.69 -5.81
CA TYR A 115 -10.39 9.07 -5.31
C TYR A 115 -9.44 10.01 -6.06
N GLY A 116 -8.90 9.60 -7.21
CA GLY A 116 -8.15 10.47 -8.12
C GLY A 116 -6.68 10.70 -7.75
N LEU A 117 -6.11 9.89 -6.84
CA LEU A 117 -4.66 9.88 -6.60
C LEU A 117 -3.97 9.12 -7.73
N GLN A 118 -2.99 9.76 -8.37
CA GLN A 118 -2.22 9.19 -9.45
C GLN A 118 -0.80 8.90 -8.97
N LEU A 119 -0.32 7.70 -9.26
CA LEU A 119 1.05 7.28 -9.00
C LEU A 119 1.71 6.92 -10.32
N THR A 120 2.77 7.65 -10.65
CA THR A 120 3.60 7.39 -11.83
C THR A 120 4.95 6.89 -11.37
N VAL A 121 5.23 5.61 -11.61
CA VAL A 121 6.56 5.03 -11.39
C VAL A 121 7.35 5.14 -12.69
N VAL A 122 8.47 5.86 -12.65
CA VAL A 122 9.40 6.04 -13.79
C VAL A 122 10.67 5.24 -13.53
N ASN A 123 11.30 4.77 -14.61
CA ASN A 123 12.48 3.91 -14.56
C ASN A 123 12.22 2.68 -13.70
N CYS A 124 11.06 2.04 -13.88
CA CYS A 124 10.75 0.82 -13.17
C CYS A 124 11.95 -0.14 -13.27
N GLY A 125 12.45 -0.65 -12.14
CA GLY A 125 13.52 -1.64 -12.12
C GLY A 125 14.95 -1.12 -12.26
N ASP A 126 15.18 0.19 -12.21
CA ASP A 126 16.49 0.75 -11.88
C ASP A 126 16.56 1.07 -10.37
N ILE A 127 17.76 1.10 -9.78
CA ILE A 127 17.98 1.70 -8.44
C ILE A 127 17.52 3.16 -8.40
N ASN A 128 17.41 3.79 -9.57
CA ASN A 128 16.90 5.14 -9.76
C ASN A 128 15.39 5.18 -10.07
N SER A 129 14.63 4.13 -9.74
CA SER A 129 13.16 4.16 -9.83
C SER A 129 12.62 5.34 -9.01
N THR A 130 11.95 6.29 -9.66
CA THR A 130 11.29 7.42 -9.01
C THR A 130 9.79 7.19 -9.02
N VAL A 131 9.13 7.54 -7.91
CA VAL A 131 7.67 7.55 -7.83
C VAL A 131 7.22 8.99 -7.76
N ASP A 132 6.44 9.40 -8.74
CA ASP A 132 5.76 10.68 -8.77
C ASP A 132 4.31 10.48 -8.34
N ILE A 133 3.80 11.40 -7.51
CA ILE A 133 2.45 11.30 -6.93
C ILE A 133 1.74 12.63 -7.17
N SER A 134 0.59 12.57 -7.83
CA SER A 134 -0.19 13.75 -8.19
C SER A 134 -1.69 13.48 -8.08
N THR A 135 -2.51 14.51 -8.27
CA THR A 135 -3.95 14.40 -8.51
C THR A 135 -4.31 15.02 -9.87
N GLU A 136 -5.50 14.72 -10.41
CA GLU A 136 -5.95 15.34 -11.68
C GLU A 136 -5.99 16.88 -11.62
N VAL A 137 -6.24 17.45 -10.44
CA VAL A 137 -6.35 18.90 -10.21
C VAL A 137 -5.04 19.62 -10.54
N ASP A 138 -3.91 18.93 -10.37
CA ASP A 138 -2.56 19.49 -10.57
C ASP A 138 -2.22 19.73 -12.06
N GLN A 139 -2.99 19.15 -13.00
CA GLN A 139 -2.72 19.23 -14.44
C GLN A 139 -3.53 20.32 -15.18
N SER A 140 -4.52 20.94 -14.53
CA SER A 140 -5.39 21.94 -15.18
C SER A 140 -5.15 23.36 -14.63
N HIS A 141 -4.50 24.17 -15.46
CA HIS A 141 -4.42 25.64 -15.42
C HIS A 141 -3.31 26.30 -14.59
N GLY A 142 -2.40 26.98 -15.29
CA GLY A 142 -1.43 27.96 -14.76
C GLY A 142 -2.08 29.25 -14.28
N VAL A 143 -3.08 29.14 -13.41
CA VAL A 143 -3.56 30.23 -12.56
C VAL A 143 -2.92 29.98 -11.20
N GLU A 144 -2.07 30.91 -10.77
CA GLU A 144 -1.45 30.88 -9.44
C GLU A 144 -2.56 30.66 -8.39
N PRO A 145 -2.52 29.56 -7.61
CA PRO A 145 -3.55 29.31 -6.62
C PRO A 145 -3.55 30.49 -5.66
N GLN A 146 -4.71 31.15 -5.50
CA GLN A 146 -4.92 31.96 -4.30
C GLN A 146 -4.65 31.02 -3.14
N ARG A 147 -3.51 31.18 -2.46
CA ARG A 147 -3.17 30.41 -1.27
C ARG A 147 -4.35 30.55 -0.32
N SER A 148 -5.12 29.50 -0.16
CA SER A 148 -6.08 29.39 0.94
C SER A 148 -5.29 29.69 2.22
N GLU A 149 -5.79 30.65 3.01
CA GLU A 149 -5.11 31.11 4.22
C GLU A 149 -4.93 29.99 5.26
N CYS A 150 -5.70 28.89 5.15
CA CYS A 150 -5.57 27.71 5.99
C CYS A 150 -4.52 26.74 5.41
N GLN A 151 -3.42 26.56 6.12
CA GLN A 151 -2.41 25.54 5.89
C GLN A 151 -2.51 24.49 6.99
N TYR A 152 -3.49 23.60 6.89
CA TYR A 152 -3.72 22.59 7.91
C TYR A 152 -2.54 21.62 8.00
N HIS A 153 -2.18 21.28 9.23
CA HIS A 153 -1.24 20.21 9.53
C HIS A 153 -2.04 19.08 10.17
N TYR A 154 -2.17 17.95 9.53
CA TYR A 154 -2.92 16.84 10.10
C TYR A 154 -2.01 15.76 10.70
N ARG A 155 -2.58 14.99 11.61
CA ARG A 155 -2.11 13.67 12.03
C ARG A 155 -3.16 12.66 11.60
N LEU A 156 -2.73 11.56 10.99
CA LEU A 156 -3.58 10.46 10.54
C LEU A 156 -3.12 9.19 11.25
N PHE A 157 -3.94 8.68 12.15
CA PHE A 157 -3.63 7.49 12.95
C PHE A 157 -4.93 6.84 13.44
N PRO A 158 -4.93 5.52 13.70
CA PRO A 158 -6.12 4.87 14.23
C PRO A 158 -6.36 5.30 15.67
N ASP A 159 -7.57 5.78 15.95
CA ASP A 159 -8.04 6.03 17.31
C ASP A 159 -9.50 5.59 17.46
N TRP A 160 -9.66 4.42 18.07
CA TRP A 160 -10.93 3.69 18.13
C TRP A 160 -12.08 4.55 18.63
N GLN A 161 -13.23 4.50 17.95
CA GLN A 161 -14.43 5.32 18.20
C GLN A 161 -14.28 6.83 17.98
N THR A 162 -13.20 7.28 17.38
CA THR A 162 -13.03 8.69 16.99
C THR A 162 -12.69 8.81 15.51
N SER A 163 -12.67 10.05 15.00
CA SER A 163 -12.11 10.30 13.67
C SER A 163 -10.60 10.03 13.69
N TYR A 164 -10.07 9.37 12.67
CA TYR A 164 -8.63 9.08 12.56
C TYR A 164 -7.82 10.27 12.05
N LEU A 165 -8.48 11.35 11.61
CA LEU A 165 -7.87 12.58 11.15
C LEU A 165 -7.91 13.63 12.26
N TRP A 166 -6.74 14.08 12.69
CA TRP A 166 -6.55 14.99 13.81
C TRP A 166 -5.81 16.24 13.36
N HIS A 167 -6.12 17.39 13.96
CA HIS A 167 -5.27 18.56 13.85
C HIS A 167 -3.97 18.33 14.63
N ASP A 168 -2.83 18.68 14.03
CA ASP A 168 -1.57 18.78 14.76
C ASP A 168 -1.61 20.03 15.65
N THR A 169 -1.87 19.83 16.94
CA THR A 169 -1.95 20.92 17.94
C THR A 169 -0.63 21.66 18.16
N ARG A 170 0.48 21.14 17.62
CA ARG A 170 1.78 21.85 17.63
C ARG A 170 1.89 22.86 16.50
N SER A 171 1.03 22.78 15.49
CA SER A 171 1.02 23.74 14.39
C SER A 171 0.23 24.99 14.76
N PRO A 172 0.81 26.19 14.60
CA PRO A 172 0.10 27.44 14.86
C PRO A 172 -1.04 27.71 13.85
N HIS A 173 -1.11 26.94 12.75
CA HIS A 173 -2.14 27.09 11.71
C HIS A 173 -3.43 26.34 12.02
N ASN A 174 -3.42 25.43 13.00
CA ASN A 174 -4.59 24.65 13.35
C ASN A 174 -5.41 25.30 14.46
N PRO A 175 -6.71 24.99 14.56
CA PRO A 175 -7.54 25.39 15.69
C PRO A 175 -6.97 24.86 17.02
N PRO A 176 -6.95 25.68 18.10
CA PRO A 176 -6.38 25.28 19.38
C PRO A 176 -7.27 24.32 20.19
N ASP A 177 -8.59 24.33 19.94
CA ASP A 177 -9.58 23.68 20.81
C ASP A 177 -10.18 22.38 20.23
N GLU A 178 -10.00 22.13 18.93
CA GLU A 178 -10.49 20.94 18.23
C GLU A 178 -9.32 20.05 17.80
N ILE A 179 -9.23 18.88 18.43
CA ILE A 179 -8.06 18.00 18.28
C ILE A 179 -8.30 16.95 17.17
N HIS A 180 -9.53 16.43 17.05
CA HIS A 180 -9.93 15.56 15.95
C HIS A 180 -10.84 16.31 14.98
N VAL A 181 -10.76 15.96 13.69
CA VAL A 181 -11.59 16.55 12.64
C VAL A 181 -12.90 15.78 12.54
N ASP A 182 -14.01 16.44 12.82
CA ASP A 182 -15.34 15.83 12.77
C ASP A 182 -15.64 15.24 11.38
N GLU A 183 -16.37 14.13 11.37
CA GLU A 183 -16.72 13.44 10.12
C GLU A 183 -17.48 14.34 9.13
N ASP A 184 -18.35 15.21 9.63
CA ASP A 184 -19.11 16.13 8.79
C ASP A 184 -18.21 17.20 8.16
N ILE A 185 -17.14 17.61 8.87
CA ILE A 185 -16.10 18.48 8.31
C ILE A 185 -15.32 17.72 7.23
N ILE A 186 -14.96 16.46 7.45
CA ILE A 186 -14.28 15.62 6.44
C ILE A 186 -15.15 15.46 5.19
N LYS A 187 -16.45 15.17 5.35
CA LYS A 187 -17.41 15.03 4.24
C LYS A 187 -17.55 16.34 3.45
N ALA A 188 -17.65 17.47 4.15
CA ALA A 188 -17.81 18.78 3.52
C ALA A 188 -16.53 19.22 2.79
N ARG A 189 -15.37 19.01 3.40
CA ARG A 189 -14.07 19.49 2.91
C ARG A 189 -13.48 18.58 1.84
N TYR A 190 -13.60 17.27 2.00
CA TYR A 190 -13.00 16.26 1.13
C TYR A 190 -14.04 15.25 0.60
N PRO A 191 -15.08 15.70 -0.12
CA PRO A 191 -16.20 14.84 -0.54
C PRO A 191 -15.76 13.67 -1.43
N THR A 192 -14.70 13.84 -2.23
CA THR A 192 -14.15 12.79 -3.10
C THR A 192 -13.46 11.69 -2.29
N LEU A 193 -12.73 12.06 -1.23
CA LEU A 193 -11.99 11.13 -0.38
C LEU A 193 -12.89 10.45 0.66
N ALA A 194 -13.88 11.19 1.18
CA ALA A 194 -14.67 10.81 2.35
C ALA A 194 -15.20 9.36 2.32
N PRO A 195 -15.82 8.84 1.24
CA PRO A 195 -16.30 7.46 1.21
C PRO A 195 -15.19 6.42 1.41
N PHE A 196 -13.99 6.69 0.89
CA PHE A 196 -12.83 5.79 0.98
C PHE A 196 -12.17 5.89 2.35
N TYR A 197 -12.08 7.09 2.89
CA TYR A 197 -11.60 7.32 4.25
C TYR A 197 -12.47 6.59 5.28
N PHE A 198 -13.80 6.70 5.22
CA PHE A 198 -14.67 6.01 6.17
C PHE A 198 -14.65 4.49 5.98
N ALA A 199 -14.60 3.99 4.74
CA ALA A 199 -14.43 2.56 4.50
C ALA A 199 -13.09 2.03 5.05
N TRP A 200 -12.04 2.85 5.01
CA TRP A 200 -10.75 2.53 5.60
C TRP A 200 -10.81 2.50 7.13
N GLN A 201 -11.45 3.48 7.75
CA GLN A 201 -11.68 3.55 9.20
C GLN A 201 -12.51 2.35 9.69
N ASP A 202 -13.64 2.06 9.03
CA ASP A 202 -14.55 0.94 9.36
C ASP A 202 -13.83 -0.40 9.45
N ILE A 203 -12.80 -0.61 8.63
CA ILE A 203 -12.07 -1.88 8.63
C ILE A 203 -11.23 -2.06 9.89
N TYR A 204 -10.62 -0.98 10.40
CA TYR A 204 -9.96 -1.05 11.69
C TYR A 204 -10.99 -1.26 12.81
N GLU A 205 -12.06 -0.45 12.85
CA GLU A 205 -13.11 -0.53 13.88
C GLU A 205 -13.74 -1.93 13.99
N ASN A 206 -14.09 -2.51 12.84
CA ASN A 206 -14.65 -3.86 12.77
C ASN A 206 -13.64 -4.91 13.20
N SER A 207 -12.37 -4.77 12.79
CA SER A 207 -11.31 -5.72 13.16
C SER A 207 -10.98 -5.64 14.67
N PHE A 208 -10.92 -4.43 15.22
CA PHE A 208 -10.71 -4.15 16.64
C PHE A 208 -11.78 -4.84 17.50
N THR A 209 -13.04 -4.71 17.10
CA THR A 209 -14.18 -5.37 17.76
C THR A 209 -14.14 -6.89 17.57
N ALA A 210 -13.86 -7.36 16.36
CA ALA A 210 -13.82 -8.80 16.06
C ALA A 210 -12.72 -9.54 16.84
N GLN A 211 -11.58 -8.88 17.06
CA GLN A 211 -10.47 -9.40 17.87
C GLN A 211 -10.68 -9.23 19.38
N GLY A 212 -11.80 -8.62 19.80
CA GLY A 212 -12.08 -8.35 21.21
C GLY A 212 -11.10 -7.37 21.84
N CYS A 213 -10.45 -6.51 21.05
CA CYS A 213 -9.53 -5.49 21.57
C CYS A 213 -10.28 -4.49 22.47
N ASP A 214 -11.54 -4.21 22.15
CA ASP A 214 -12.49 -3.43 22.98
C ASP A 214 -12.75 -4.07 24.35
N ARG A 215 -12.47 -5.37 24.48
CA ARG A 215 -12.63 -6.16 25.72
C ARG A 215 -11.29 -6.52 26.34
N GLY A 216 -10.19 -5.94 25.86
CA GLY A 216 -8.85 -6.18 26.39
C GLY A 216 -8.29 -7.56 26.06
N SER A 217 -8.61 -8.12 24.88
CA SER A 217 -8.08 -9.43 24.45
C SER A 217 -6.55 -9.50 24.41
N GLY A 218 -5.87 -8.35 24.26
CA GLY A 218 -4.42 -8.26 24.11
C GLY A 218 -3.92 -8.77 22.75
N LEU A 219 -4.81 -9.11 21.83
CA LEU A 219 -4.48 -9.51 20.47
C LEU A 219 -4.16 -8.30 19.60
N ASP A 220 -3.43 -8.53 18.49
CA ASP A 220 -3.31 -7.52 17.44
C ASP A 220 -4.68 -7.24 16.82
N VAL A 221 -4.90 -5.98 16.43
CA VAL A 221 -6.14 -5.53 15.80
C VAL A 221 -6.42 -6.28 14.51
N PHE A 222 -5.38 -6.60 13.73
CA PHE A 222 -5.52 -7.36 12.50
C PHE A 222 -5.16 -8.83 12.71
N PRO A 223 -5.95 -9.77 12.17
CA PRO A 223 -5.70 -11.21 12.33
C PRO A 223 -4.43 -11.70 11.62
N ASP A 224 -3.94 -10.93 10.64
CA ASP A 224 -2.83 -11.29 9.79
C ASP A 224 -2.04 -10.05 9.38
N ILE A 225 -0.71 -10.20 9.30
CA ILE A 225 0.21 -9.12 8.99
C ILE A 225 -0.03 -8.54 7.59
N ALA A 226 -0.45 -9.36 6.63
CA ALA A 226 -0.71 -8.92 5.28
C ALA A 226 -1.99 -8.07 5.18
N VAL A 227 -2.99 -8.37 6.03
CA VAL A 227 -4.19 -7.53 6.17
C VAL A 227 -3.84 -6.18 6.79
N ARG A 228 -3.02 -6.17 7.86
CA ARG A 228 -2.50 -4.94 8.48
C ARG A 228 -1.78 -4.08 7.45
N ILE A 229 -0.83 -4.65 6.74
CA ILE A 229 -0.03 -3.95 5.74
C ILE A 229 -0.92 -3.36 4.63
N GLY A 230 -1.91 -4.12 4.16
CA GLY A 230 -2.89 -3.61 3.19
C GLY A 230 -3.64 -2.38 3.69
N TRP A 231 -4.07 -2.41 4.95
CA TRP A 231 -4.74 -1.28 5.60
C TRP A 231 -3.79 -0.09 5.82
N GLU A 232 -2.54 -0.33 6.19
CA GLU A 232 -1.54 0.73 6.40
C GLU A 232 -1.14 1.41 5.08
N VAL A 233 -1.00 0.65 3.99
CA VAL A 233 -0.74 1.19 2.65
C VAL A 233 -1.88 2.12 2.21
N GLU A 234 -3.13 1.72 2.42
CA GLU A 234 -4.28 2.57 2.09
C GLU A 234 -4.31 3.85 2.94
N GLY A 235 -3.96 3.77 4.23
CA GLY A 235 -3.82 4.93 5.10
C GLY A 235 -2.74 5.90 4.62
N LEU A 236 -1.58 5.39 4.17
CA LEU A 236 -0.54 6.23 3.57
C LEU A 236 -1.04 6.91 2.29
N LEU A 237 -1.72 6.20 1.39
CA LEU A 237 -2.23 6.78 0.14
C LEU A 237 -3.28 7.88 0.41
N ILE A 238 -4.13 7.69 1.43
CA ILE A 238 -5.05 8.71 1.92
C ILE A 238 -4.27 9.95 2.39
N ALA A 239 -3.20 9.77 3.19
CA ALA A 239 -2.36 10.87 3.66
C ALA A 239 -1.66 11.62 2.51
N CYS A 240 -1.16 10.89 1.50
CA CYS A 240 -0.59 11.49 0.29
C CYS A 240 -1.63 12.33 -0.48
N TRP A 241 -2.86 11.83 -0.62
CA TRP A 241 -3.93 12.59 -1.28
C TRP A 241 -4.30 13.86 -0.52
N LEU A 242 -4.37 13.78 0.82
CA LEU A 242 -4.66 14.93 1.68
C LEU A 242 -3.63 16.04 1.50
N VAL A 243 -2.34 15.71 1.51
CA VAL A 243 -1.28 16.72 1.37
C VAL A 243 -1.29 17.42 0.01
N LEU A 244 -1.89 16.81 -1.01
CA LEU A 244 -2.00 17.41 -2.34
C LEU A 244 -3.11 18.46 -2.43
N GLN A 245 -4.01 18.54 -1.44
CA GLN A 245 -5.03 19.58 -1.40
C GLN A 245 -4.40 20.96 -1.11
N ASP A 246 -5.07 22.03 -1.51
CA ASP A 246 -4.52 23.40 -1.39
C ASP A 246 -4.54 23.93 0.03
N ASP A 247 -5.41 23.39 0.88
CA ASP A 247 -5.59 23.77 2.27
C ASP A 247 -4.74 22.93 3.24
N VAL A 248 -3.94 21.98 2.75
CA VAL A 248 -3.14 21.08 3.57
C VAL A 248 -1.66 21.25 3.25
N GLU A 249 -0.87 21.58 4.25
CA GLU A 249 0.58 21.71 4.10
C GLU A 249 1.32 20.42 4.45
N GLN A 250 0.83 19.72 5.47
CA GLN A 250 1.52 18.55 6.02
C GLN A 250 0.52 17.53 6.57
N VAL A 251 0.85 16.25 6.39
CA VAL A 251 0.18 15.15 7.10
C VAL A 251 1.23 14.27 7.77
N LYS A 252 1.08 14.01 9.07
CA LYS A 252 1.84 12.99 9.80
C LYS A 252 1.03 11.71 9.81
N TYR A 253 1.48 10.69 9.09
CA TYR A 253 0.88 9.37 9.15
C TYR A 253 1.59 8.52 10.22
N GLU A 254 0.86 8.02 11.20
CA GLU A 254 1.41 7.31 12.37
C GLU A 254 0.87 5.87 12.46
N PRO A 255 1.30 4.95 11.58
CA PRO A 255 1.04 3.52 11.73
C PRO A 255 1.82 2.95 12.94
N ALA A 256 1.57 1.68 13.28
CA ALA A 256 2.27 1.02 14.39
C ALA A 256 3.79 0.92 14.21
N THR A 257 4.26 1.06 12.98
CA THR A 257 5.65 0.84 12.56
C THR A 257 6.51 2.09 12.66
N GLY A 258 5.90 3.27 12.79
CA GLY A 258 6.64 4.52 12.88
C GLY A 258 5.79 5.74 12.55
N THR A 259 6.45 6.85 12.23
CA THR A 259 5.79 8.11 11.86
C THR A 259 6.39 8.64 10.57
N TYR A 260 5.51 8.94 9.60
CA TYR A 260 5.88 9.45 8.29
C TYR A 260 5.35 10.88 8.14
N SER A 261 6.27 11.84 7.99
CA SER A 261 5.94 13.25 7.79
C SER A 261 5.86 13.55 6.29
N ILE A 262 4.64 13.67 5.77
CA ILE A 262 4.34 13.82 4.35
C ILE A 262 4.08 15.29 4.04
N ARG A 263 4.68 15.77 2.95
CA ARG A 263 4.52 17.10 2.34
C ARG A 263 4.56 16.96 0.82
N LYS A 264 4.06 17.95 0.08
CA LYS A 264 4.07 17.95 -1.40
C LYS A 264 5.47 17.71 -1.98
N ASP A 265 6.52 18.22 -1.35
CA ASP A 265 7.91 18.14 -1.83
C ASP A 265 8.61 16.80 -1.58
N ASN A 266 8.04 15.91 -0.77
CA ASN A 266 8.71 14.66 -0.35
C ASN A 266 7.87 13.38 -0.56
N LEU A 267 6.74 13.47 -1.24
CA LEU A 267 5.78 12.38 -1.47
C LEU A 267 6.45 11.08 -1.96
N GLY A 268 7.25 11.16 -3.02
CA GLY A 268 7.92 9.99 -3.61
C GLY A 268 8.95 9.34 -2.69
N ASP A 269 9.67 10.13 -1.89
CA ASP A 269 10.65 9.62 -0.93
C ASP A 269 9.97 8.91 0.23
N ILE A 270 8.92 9.51 0.78
CA ILE A 270 8.18 8.93 1.89
C ILE A 270 7.49 7.63 1.46
N LEU A 271 6.87 7.59 0.29
CA LEU A 271 6.26 6.36 -0.21
C LEU A 271 7.28 5.24 -0.39
N ARG A 272 8.47 5.54 -0.93
CA ARG A 272 9.54 4.54 -1.07
C ARG A 272 10.04 4.03 0.28
N GLN A 273 10.25 4.93 1.23
CA GLN A 273 10.66 4.57 2.59
C GLN A 273 9.61 3.68 3.24
N PHE A 274 8.35 4.10 3.24
CA PHE A 274 7.24 3.35 3.81
C PHE A 274 7.12 1.94 3.20
N LEU A 275 7.16 1.81 1.88
CA LEU A 275 7.06 0.49 1.23
C LEU A 275 8.25 -0.41 1.57
N THR A 276 9.44 0.16 1.77
CA THR A 276 10.62 -0.59 2.23
C THR A 276 10.43 -1.09 3.66
N ASP A 277 9.89 -0.23 4.53
CA ASP A 277 9.60 -0.58 5.93
C ASP A 277 8.51 -1.65 6.03
N MET A 278 7.47 -1.57 5.19
CA MET A 278 6.42 -2.60 5.13
C MET A 278 6.94 -3.94 4.58
N ASP A 279 7.83 -3.93 3.58
CA ASP A 279 8.42 -5.17 3.04
C ASP A 279 9.28 -5.89 4.08
N ALA A 280 9.93 -5.14 4.98
CA ALA A 280 10.71 -5.71 6.09
C ALA A 280 9.86 -6.46 7.14
N LEU A 281 8.53 -6.28 7.12
CA LEU A 281 7.59 -6.96 8.02
C LEU A 281 7.01 -8.26 7.44
N LEU A 282 7.25 -8.54 6.15
CA LEU A 282 6.69 -9.68 5.38
C LEU A 282 7.67 -10.86 5.18
#